data_AF-A0A6C0LB35-F1
#
_entry.id   AF-A0A6C0LB35-F1
#
_cell.length_a   1.000
_cell.length_b   1.000
_cell.length_c   1.000
_cell.angle_alpha   90.00
_cell.angle_beta   90.00
_cell.angle_gamma   90.00
#
_symmetry.space_group_name_H-M   'P 1'
#
loop_
_entity.id
_entity.type
_entity.pdbx_description
1 polymer ?
#
loop_
_entity_poly.entity_id
_entity_poly.type
_entity_poly.pdbx_seq_one_letter_code
_entity_poly.pdbx_strand_id
1 'polypeptide(L)'
;MTELEFSVEMRAQMLENFVKCVKGYHFINDDPIKETPWEDINAQILIASGCSVTKQSNGSHKPGADLSCSIGDLSNKSTQYDKDNKSFKVSSYRLTTVCSDKTPGNIQDITAEINRRKNFKYYSIIVREETDSGFRYDWYLFPSDYPEFNPSSYTWTPKLGKISKNKGVTTGWETNTLNGSSMSISFSMSSQLWMDIVVTEEMKKFIIASCNVIKGRKLNYIQLFDRESEVSLPLASST
;
A
#
# COMPACT_ATOMS: atom_id res chain seq x y z
N MET A 1 17.50 3.67 13.86
CA MET A 1 16.97 4.00 12.53
C MET A 1 17.76 3.16 11.54
N THR A 2 17.28 1.96 11.23
CA THR A 2 17.98 1.04 10.31
C THR A 2 17.70 1.49 8.88
N GLU A 3 18.74 1.85 8.13
CA GLU A 3 18.66 1.87 6.68
C GLU A 3 18.08 0.53 6.22
N LEU A 4 17.22 0.55 5.20
CA LEU A 4 16.78 -0.68 4.55
C LEU A 4 18.01 -1.39 3.99
N GLU A 5 18.48 -2.43 4.69
CA GLU A 5 19.66 -3.25 4.36
C GLU A 5 19.40 -4.16 3.15
N PHE A 6 18.99 -3.57 2.02
CA PHE A 6 19.02 -4.25 0.74
C PHE A 6 20.38 -4.03 0.11
N SER A 7 20.97 -5.09 -0.44
CA SER A 7 22.14 -4.93 -1.30
C SER A 7 21.80 -4.01 -2.48
N VAL A 8 22.82 -3.34 -3.01
CA VAL A 8 22.67 -2.44 -4.15
C VAL A 8 22.10 -3.20 -5.35
N GLU A 9 22.54 -4.45 -5.53
CA GLU A 9 22.09 -5.35 -6.58
C GLU A 9 20.59 -5.68 -6.44
N MET A 10 20.13 -5.98 -5.23
CA MET A 10 18.72 -6.29 -4.96
C MET A 10 17.83 -5.07 -5.23
N ARG A 11 18.26 -3.87 -4.83
CA ARG A 11 17.53 -2.63 -5.13
C ARG A 11 17.43 -2.37 -6.63
N ALA A 12 18.52 -2.58 -7.37
CA ALA A 12 18.52 -2.42 -8.82
C ALA A 12 17.56 -3.40 -9.51
N GLN A 13 17.55 -4.67 -9.08
CA GLN A 13 16.63 -5.68 -9.60
C GLN A 13 15.17 -5.35 -9.27
N MET A 14 14.86 -4.93 -8.03
CA MET A 14 13.52 -4.51 -7.64
C MET A 14 13.01 -3.34 -8.49
N LEU A 15 13.86 -2.33 -8.74
CA LEU A 15 13.53 -1.20 -9.61
C LEU A 15 13.22 -1.67 -11.04
N GLU A 16 14.10 -2.48 -11.63
CA GLU A 16 13.94 -2.96 -12.99
C GLU A 16 12.66 -3.79 -13.15
N ASN A 17 12.44 -4.74 -12.23
CA ASN A 17 11.28 -5.61 -12.26
C ASN A 17 9.99 -4.84 -11.95
N PHE A 18 10.02 -3.82 -11.08
CA PHE A 18 8.89 -2.93 -10.85
C PHE A 18 8.46 -2.23 -12.14
N VAL A 19 9.41 -1.64 -12.87
CA VAL A 19 9.11 -0.97 -14.14
C VAL A 19 8.50 -1.94 -15.16
N LYS A 20 9.04 -3.16 -15.26
CA LYS A 20 8.52 -4.20 -16.17
C LYS A 20 7.09 -4.61 -15.79
N CYS A 21 6.85 -4.94 -14.53
CA CYS A 21 5.53 -5.39 -14.07
C CYS A 21 4.47 -4.29 -14.18
N VAL A 22 4.78 -3.05 -13.76
CA VAL A 22 3.84 -1.92 -13.83
C VAL A 22 3.49 -1.58 -15.27
N LYS A 23 4.48 -1.49 -16.16
CA LYS A 23 4.22 -1.25 -17.59
C LYS A 23 3.51 -2.42 -18.25
N GLY A 24 3.89 -3.66 -17.91
CA GLY A 24 3.25 -4.88 -18.40
C GLY A 24 1.77 -4.95 -18.03
N TYR A 25 1.43 -4.65 -16.77
CA TYR A 25 0.03 -4.53 -16.33
C TYR A 25 -0.74 -3.53 -17.19
N HIS A 26 -0.15 -2.37 -17.47
CA HIS A 26 -0.79 -1.33 -18.28
C HIS A 26 -0.75 -1.55 -19.79
N PHE A 27 -0.05 -2.58 -20.29
CA PHE A 27 -0.23 -3.00 -21.68
C PHE A 27 -1.60 -3.59 -21.91
N ILE A 28 -2.22 -4.18 -20.89
CA ILE A 28 -3.51 -4.87 -20.98
C ILE A 28 -4.63 -4.22 -20.16
N ASN A 29 -4.30 -3.32 -19.22
CA ASN A 29 -5.26 -2.64 -18.35
C ASN A 29 -5.13 -1.11 -18.43
N ASP A 30 -6.26 -0.42 -18.55
CA ASP A 30 -6.32 1.05 -18.45
C ASP A 30 -6.50 1.54 -17.01
N ASP A 31 -7.07 0.69 -16.14
CA ASP A 31 -7.34 1.03 -14.74
C ASP A 31 -6.05 1.13 -13.93
N PRO A 32 -5.99 2.00 -12.91
CA PRO A 32 -4.83 2.09 -12.04
C PRO A 32 -4.63 0.80 -11.22
N ILE A 33 -3.37 0.52 -10.87
CA ILE A 33 -3.02 -0.59 -9.96
C ILE A 33 -3.56 -0.26 -8.56
N LYS A 34 -4.44 -1.11 -8.05
CA LYS A 34 -5.04 -1.01 -6.71
C LYS A 34 -5.28 -2.38 -6.10
N GLU A 35 -5.29 -2.47 -4.78
CA GLU A 35 -5.72 -3.66 -4.01
C GLU A 35 -5.04 -4.96 -4.47
N THR A 36 -5.81 -5.98 -4.86
CA THR A 36 -5.30 -7.32 -5.23
C THR A 36 -4.26 -7.29 -6.35
N PRO A 37 -4.45 -6.57 -7.47
CA PRO A 37 -3.40 -6.39 -8.48
C PRO A 37 -2.03 -5.95 -7.92
N TRP A 38 -2.00 -5.09 -6.90
CA TRP A 38 -0.73 -4.68 -6.31
C TRP A 38 -0.05 -5.82 -5.56
N GLU A 39 -0.82 -6.64 -4.85
CA GLU A 39 -0.30 -7.80 -4.14
C GLU A 39 0.38 -8.80 -5.09
N ASP A 40 -0.28 -9.12 -6.21
CA ASP A 40 0.24 -10.02 -7.25
C ASP A 40 1.49 -9.46 -7.92
N ILE A 41 1.46 -8.18 -8.29
CA ILE A 41 2.60 -7.49 -8.91
C ILE A 41 3.79 -7.44 -7.95
N ASN A 42 3.57 -7.09 -6.68
CA ASN A 42 4.64 -7.04 -5.67
C ASN A 42 5.28 -8.42 -5.48
N ALA A 43 4.48 -9.50 -5.41
CA ALA A 43 5.00 -10.86 -5.34
C ALA A 43 5.91 -11.20 -6.53
N GLN A 44 5.47 -10.90 -7.76
CA GLN A 44 6.27 -11.15 -8.96
C GLN A 44 7.59 -10.37 -8.96
N ILE A 45 7.55 -9.09 -8.58
CA ILE A 45 8.75 -8.25 -8.48
C ILE A 45 9.73 -8.85 -7.48
N LEU A 46 9.25 -9.25 -6.30
CA LEU A 46 10.09 -9.83 -5.24
C LEU A 46 10.73 -11.14 -5.71
N ILE A 47 9.95 -12.06 -6.28
CA ILE A 47 10.44 -13.35 -6.81
C ILE A 47 11.50 -13.11 -7.89
N ALA A 48 11.21 -12.25 -8.86
CA ALA A 48 12.14 -11.94 -9.96
C ALA A 48 13.40 -11.20 -9.49
N SER A 49 13.37 -10.59 -8.30
CA SER A 49 14.51 -9.92 -7.66
C SER A 49 15.24 -10.82 -6.64
N GLY A 50 15.01 -12.13 -6.69
CA GLY A 50 15.70 -13.11 -5.85
C GLY A 50 15.13 -13.28 -4.43
N CYS A 51 13.96 -12.72 -4.12
CA CYS A 51 13.30 -12.96 -2.84
C CYS A 51 12.50 -14.26 -2.88
N SER A 52 12.60 -15.08 -1.83
CA SER A 52 11.67 -16.20 -1.66
C SER A 52 10.35 -15.68 -1.10
N VAL A 53 9.25 -15.84 -1.84
CA VAL A 53 7.89 -15.57 -1.34
C VAL A 53 7.29 -16.89 -0.83
N THR A 54 6.92 -16.93 0.44
CA THR A 54 6.43 -18.15 1.12
C THR A 54 4.92 -18.13 1.32
N LYS A 55 4.31 -16.95 1.31
CA LYS A 55 2.86 -16.78 1.47
C LYS A 55 2.38 -15.55 0.74
N GLN A 56 1.18 -15.66 0.18
CA GLN A 56 0.41 -14.58 -0.42
C GLN A 56 -1.06 -14.72 0.03
N SER A 57 -1.71 -13.60 0.36
CA SER A 57 -3.09 -13.57 0.85
C SER A 57 -4.13 -13.73 -0.26
N ASN A 58 -3.74 -13.52 -1.52
CA ASN A 58 -4.55 -13.59 -2.73
C ASN A 58 -5.86 -12.79 -2.60
N GLY A 59 -5.78 -11.57 -2.07
CA GLY A 59 -6.94 -10.70 -1.86
C GLY A 59 -7.85 -11.10 -0.68
N SER A 60 -7.44 -12.05 0.17
CA SER A 60 -8.22 -12.34 1.38
C SER A 60 -8.17 -11.18 2.39
N HIS A 61 -9.34 -10.72 2.84
CA HIS A 61 -9.48 -9.60 3.78
C HIS A 61 -9.07 -9.92 5.24
N LYS A 62 -8.19 -10.90 5.46
CA LYS A 62 -7.72 -11.21 6.82
C LYS A 62 -6.79 -10.09 7.28
N PRO A 63 -6.97 -9.55 8.51
CA PRO A 63 -6.09 -8.51 9.01
C PRO A 63 -4.66 -9.05 9.19
N GLY A 64 -3.67 -8.28 8.73
CA GLY A 64 -2.26 -8.56 8.95
C GLY A 64 -1.41 -8.45 7.68
N ALA A 65 -0.34 -9.23 7.63
CA ALA A 65 0.54 -9.37 6.47
C ALA A 65 -0.20 -9.97 5.26
N ASP A 66 -0.05 -9.30 4.12
CA ASP A 66 -0.58 -9.71 2.82
C ASP A 66 0.42 -10.61 2.07
N LEU A 67 1.72 -10.44 2.35
CA LEU A 67 2.79 -11.20 1.72
C LEU A 67 3.88 -11.54 2.73
N SER A 68 4.35 -12.79 2.74
CA SER A 68 5.51 -13.22 3.52
C SER A 68 6.66 -13.57 2.58
N CYS A 69 7.83 -12.97 2.79
CA CYS A 69 9.01 -13.21 1.97
C CYS A 69 10.32 -13.07 2.75
N SER A 70 11.45 -13.36 2.09
CA SER A 70 12.79 -13.31 2.73
C SER A 70 13.17 -11.96 3.31
N ILE A 71 12.58 -10.85 2.84
CA ILE A 71 12.83 -9.51 3.39
C ILE A 71 11.97 -9.21 4.62
N GLY A 72 10.91 -10.00 4.85
CA GLY A 72 9.96 -9.88 5.95
C GLY A 72 8.51 -9.94 5.47
N ASP A 73 7.61 -9.90 6.44
CA ASP A 73 6.17 -9.81 6.20
C ASP A 73 5.78 -8.38 5.78
N LEU A 74 4.93 -8.27 4.76
CA LEU A 74 4.50 -7.01 4.15
C LEU A 74 3.00 -6.82 4.30
N SER A 75 2.56 -5.62 4.65
CA SER A 75 1.18 -5.18 4.41
C SER A 75 1.13 -4.34 3.14
N ASN A 76 0.46 -4.87 2.12
CA ASN A 76 0.30 -4.22 0.82
C ASN A 76 -0.81 -3.17 0.89
N LYS A 77 -0.49 -1.97 0.41
CA LYS A 77 -1.43 -0.85 0.34
C LYS A 77 -1.31 -0.20 -1.03
N SER A 78 -2.44 0.24 -1.57
CA SER A 78 -2.48 1.07 -2.76
C SER A 78 -3.23 2.35 -2.45
N THR A 79 -2.69 3.49 -2.85
CA THR A 79 -3.34 4.79 -2.64
C THR A 79 -3.02 5.74 -3.79
N GLN A 80 -3.69 6.88 -3.78
CA GLN A 80 -3.38 8.03 -4.62
C GLN A 80 -2.75 9.12 -3.76
N TYR A 81 -1.83 9.88 -4.35
CA TYR A 81 -1.42 11.15 -3.79
C TYR A 81 -2.60 12.13 -3.72
N ASP A 82 -2.50 13.11 -2.81
CA ASP A 82 -3.32 14.30 -2.83
C ASP A 82 -3.00 15.19 -4.05
N LYS A 83 -3.76 16.27 -4.21
CA LYS A 83 -3.63 17.17 -5.37
C LYS A 83 -2.25 17.83 -5.50
N ASP A 84 -1.52 17.96 -4.39
CA ASP A 84 -0.22 18.60 -4.34
C ASP A 84 0.94 17.60 -4.42
N ASN A 85 0.64 16.30 -4.54
CA ASN A 85 1.59 15.19 -4.52
C ASN A 85 2.51 15.16 -3.29
N LYS A 86 1.98 15.60 -2.14
CA LYS A 86 2.73 15.70 -0.88
C LYS A 86 2.20 14.80 0.20
N SER A 87 0.96 14.35 0.10
CA SER A 87 0.36 13.46 1.08
C SER A 87 -0.43 12.33 0.44
N PHE A 88 -0.69 11.28 1.21
CA PHE A 88 -1.58 10.20 0.81
C PHE A 88 -2.25 9.57 2.03
N LYS A 89 -3.36 8.86 1.81
CA LYS A 89 -4.13 8.23 2.89
C LYS A 89 -4.06 6.71 2.82
N VAL A 90 -3.73 6.09 3.94
CA VAL A 90 -3.62 4.64 4.06
C VAL A 90 -4.62 4.14 5.09
N SER A 91 -5.46 3.20 4.68
CA SER A 91 -6.32 2.47 5.62
C SER A 91 -5.58 1.26 6.20
N SER A 92 -5.89 0.95 7.45
CA SER A 92 -5.30 -0.19 8.16
C SER A 92 -6.37 -0.95 8.94
N TYR A 93 -6.14 -1.21 10.23
CA TYR A 93 -6.95 -2.08 11.07
C TYR A 93 -8.42 -1.66 11.18
N ARG A 94 -9.32 -2.64 11.05
CA ARG A 94 -10.73 -2.53 11.46
C ARG A 94 -10.85 -2.85 12.94
N LEU A 95 -11.26 -1.86 13.72
CA LEU A 95 -11.23 -1.79 15.18
C LEU A 95 -12.63 -1.85 15.80
N THR A 96 -13.65 -2.25 15.04
CA THR A 96 -15.05 -2.32 15.51
C THR A 96 -15.22 -3.18 16.77
N THR A 97 -14.29 -4.11 17.03
CA THR A 97 -14.28 -4.95 18.24
C THR A 97 -13.87 -4.22 19.52
N VAL A 98 -13.17 -3.09 19.40
CA VAL A 98 -12.65 -2.30 20.53
C VAL A 98 -13.19 -0.86 20.57
N CYS A 99 -13.72 -0.36 19.46
CA CYS A 99 -14.36 0.96 19.41
C CYS A 99 -15.49 1.04 18.37
N SER A 100 -16.57 1.75 18.69
CA SER A 100 -17.76 1.96 17.86
C SER A 100 -18.53 3.20 18.31
N ASP A 101 -19.59 3.55 17.58
CA ASP A 101 -20.53 4.61 17.94
C ASP A 101 -21.27 4.35 19.25
N LYS A 102 -21.53 3.07 19.58
CA LYS A 102 -22.16 2.64 20.84
C LYS A 102 -21.17 2.56 21.99
N THR A 103 -19.93 2.20 21.70
CA THR A 103 -18.87 2.02 22.68
C THR A 103 -17.60 2.63 22.13
N PRO A 104 -17.32 3.92 22.41
CA PRO A 104 -16.17 4.62 21.85
C PRO A 104 -14.81 3.98 22.14
N GLY A 105 -14.74 3.11 23.15
CA GLY A 105 -13.50 2.48 23.62
C GLY A 105 -12.60 3.49 24.34
N ASN A 106 -11.38 3.07 24.62
CA ASN A 106 -10.31 3.95 25.09
C ASN A 106 -9.06 3.72 24.23
N ILE A 107 -8.13 4.67 24.27
CA ILE A 107 -6.95 4.65 23.39
C ILE A 107 -5.96 3.55 23.76
N GLN A 108 -5.90 3.16 25.03
CA GLN A 108 -5.05 2.09 25.51
C GLN A 108 -5.44 0.75 24.86
N ASP A 109 -6.72 0.41 24.88
CA ASP A 109 -7.25 -0.82 24.27
C ASP A 109 -7.15 -0.79 22.75
N ILE A 110 -7.43 0.37 22.14
CA ILE A 110 -7.30 0.56 20.69
C ILE A 110 -5.85 0.35 20.24
N THR A 111 -4.90 0.97 20.94
CA THR A 111 -3.46 0.87 20.63
C THR A 111 -2.94 -0.54 20.87
N ALA A 112 -3.37 -1.18 21.96
CA ALA A 112 -3.05 -2.57 22.25
C ALA A 112 -3.55 -3.50 21.15
N GLU A 113 -4.78 -3.31 20.66
CA GLU A 113 -5.34 -4.14 19.59
C GLU A 113 -4.62 -3.93 18.25
N ILE A 114 -4.24 -2.69 17.94
CA ILE A 114 -3.41 -2.40 16.76
C ILE A 114 -2.06 -3.12 16.86
N ASN A 115 -1.36 -2.96 17.98
CA ASN A 115 -0.04 -3.58 18.19
C ASN A 115 -0.12 -5.11 18.18
N ARG A 116 -1.19 -5.69 18.75
CA ARG A 116 -1.42 -7.14 18.74
C ARG A 116 -1.63 -7.70 17.33
N ARG A 117 -2.29 -6.93 16.44
CA ARG A 117 -2.54 -7.34 15.05
C ARG A 117 -1.39 -7.04 14.10
N LYS A 118 -0.42 -6.22 14.51
CA LYS A 118 0.75 -5.84 13.72
C LYS A 118 1.72 -7.03 13.63
N ASN A 119 1.53 -7.84 12.61
CA ASN A 119 2.33 -9.03 12.32
C ASN A 119 3.15 -8.88 11.02
N PHE A 120 3.51 -7.65 10.66
CA PHE A 120 4.29 -7.36 9.46
C PHE A 120 5.41 -6.37 9.75
N LYS A 121 6.51 -6.53 9.01
CA LYS A 121 7.72 -5.71 9.15
C LYS A 121 7.62 -4.40 8.37
N TYR A 122 6.97 -4.43 7.20
CA TYR A 122 6.88 -3.26 6.33
C TYR A 122 5.47 -2.98 5.83
N TYR A 123 5.15 -1.70 5.67
CA TYR A 123 4.10 -1.26 4.75
C TYR A 123 4.69 -1.17 3.35
N SER A 124 4.19 -2.00 2.43
CA SER A 124 4.55 -1.97 1.01
C SER A 124 3.46 -1.21 0.26
N ILE A 125 3.72 0.07 -0.03
CA ILE A 125 2.71 1.00 -0.51
C ILE A 125 3.01 1.40 -1.94
N ILE A 126 2.10 1.09 -2.86
CA ILE A 126 2.11 1.72 -4.18
C ILE A 126 1.25 3.00 -4.13
N VAL A 127 1.87 4.13 -4.41
CA VAL A 127 1.21 5.44 -4.46
C VAL A 127 1.19 5.91 -5.89
N ARG A 128 0.03 6.33 -6.37
CA ARG A 128 -0.11 6.85 -7.74
C ARG A 128 -0.41 8.34 -7.76
N GLU A 129 0.13 9.00 -8.76
CA GLU A 129 -0.28 10.29 -9.28
C GLU A 129 -0.96 10.04 -10.63
N GLU A 130 -2.16 10.60 -10.82
CA GLU A 130 -2.88 10.52 -12.09
C GLU A 130 -2.61 11.80 -12.88
N THR A 131 -2.16 11.65 -14.12
CA THR A 131 -1.94 12.77 -15.04
C THR A 131 -2.89 12.67 -16.23
N ASP A 132 -2.97 13.73 -17.04
CA ASP A 132 -3.78 13.72 -18.26
C ASP A 132 -3.33 12.62 -19.22
N SER A 133 -2.02 12.39 -19.31
CA SER A 133 -1.40 11.45 -20.23
C SER A 133 -1.20 10.05 -19.66
N GLY A 134 -1.41 9.83 -18.35
CA GLY A 134 -0.84 8.65 -17.73
C GLY A 134 -1.04 8.49 -16.23
N PHE A 135 -0.17 7.65 -15.69
CA PHE A 135 0.03 7.44 -14.26
C PHE A 135 1.52 7.54 -13.95
N ARG A 136 1.84 8.13 -12.79
CA ARG A 136 3.14 7.97 -12.16
C ARG A 136 2.95 7.17 -10.89
N TYR A 137 3.76 6.14 -10.69
CA TYR A 137 3.75 5.33 -9.49
C TYR A 137 5.07 5.48 -8.73
N ASP A 138 4.97 5.58 -7.41
CA ASP A 138 6.07 5.39 -6.48
C ASP A 138 5.76 4.19 -5.59
N TRP A 139 6.72 3.29 -5.44
CA TRP A 139 6.65 2.16 -4.50
C TRP A 139 7.48 2.46 -3.27
N TYR A 140 6.80 2.61 -2.15
CA TYR A 140 7.40 2.80 -0.83
C TYR A 140 7.45 1.50 -0.05
N LEU A 141 8.51 1.33 0.72
CA LEU A 141 8.64 0.29 1.73
C LEU A 141 8.97 0.89 3.10
N PHE A 142 7.93 1.29 3.83
CA PHE A 142 8.08 1.89 5.16
C PHE A 142 8.21 0.82 6.25
N PRO A 143 9.17 0.94 7.18
CA PRO A 143 9.16 0.15 8.41
C PRO A 143 7.82 0.32 9.14
N SER A 144 7.22 -0.77 9.59
CA SER A 144 5.90 -0.72 10.21
C SER A 144 5.90 0.03 11.54
N ASP A 145 7.07 0.18 12.16
CA ASP A 145 7.35 0.96 13.38
C ASP A 145 7.86 2.39 13.12
N TYR A 146 7.94 2.81 11.86
CA TYR A 146 8.30 4.19 11.52
C TYR A 146 7.31 5.17 12.19
N PRO A 147 7.77 6.31 12.76
CA PRO A 147 6.96 7.12 13.67
C PRO A 147 5.58 7.51 13.11
N GLU A 148 5.51 7.89 11.85
CA GLU A 148 4.29 8.32 11.16
C GLU A 148 3.26 7.21 10.97
N PHE A 149 3.71 5.95 10.99
CA PHE A 149 2.87 4.74 10.90
C PHE A 149 2.60 4.08 12.26
N ASN A 150 3.21 4.58 13.34
CA ASN A 150 3.07 4.03 14.67
C ASN A 150 2.07 4.85 15.51
N PRO A 151 0.88 4.30 15.85
CA PRO A 151 -0.12 5.01 16.65
C PRO A 151 0.38 5.50 18.01
N SER A 152 1.40 4.84 18.56
CA SER A 152 1.99 5.18 19.87
C SER A 152 2.86 6.44 19.81
N SER A 153 3.23 6.91 18.62
CA SER A 153 3.98 8.16 18.41
C SER A 153 3.11 9.41 18.54
N TYR A 154 1.80 9.23 18.67
CA TYR A 154 0.82 10.32 18.64
C TYR A 154 0.04 10.42 19.94
N THR A 155 -0.44 11.64 20.22
CA THR A 155 -1.44 11.92 21.23
C THR A 155 -2.82 11.87 20.60
N TRP A 156 -3.69 11.05 21.17
CA TRP A 156 -5.05 10.84 20.67
C TRP A 156 -6.07 11.63 21.48
N THR A 157 -7.08 12.18 20.79
CA THR A 157 -8.20 12.90 21.38
C THR A 157 -9.54 12.41 20.79
N PRO A 158 -10.64 12.49 21.56
CA PRO A 158 -11.96 12.18 21.04
C PRO A 158 -12.35 13.13 19.91
N LYS A 159 -12.80 12.59 18.78
CA LYS A 159 -13.35 13.36 17.67
C LYS A 159 -14.82 13.66 17.93
N LEU A 160 -15.15 14.91 18.25
CA LEU A 160 -16.52 15.31 18.57
C LEU A 160 -17.30 15.69 17.31
N GLY A 161 -18.55 15.21 17.23
CA GLY A 161 -19.46 15.64 16.18
C GLY A 161 -19.77 17.14 16.28
N LYS A 162 -19.79 17.82 15.14
CA LYS A 162 -19.93 19.28 15.06
C LYS A 162 -21.35 19.76 14.71
N ILE A 163 -22.22 18.87 14.22
CA ILE A 163 -23.51 19.23 13.60
C ILE A 163 -24.64 18.31 14.08
N SER A 164 -25.83 18.89 14.26
CA SER A 164 -27.11 18.18 14.47
C SER A 164 -27.06 17.17 15.64
N LYS A 165 -27.67 16.00 15.46
CA LYS A 165 -27.84 14.92 16.45
C LYS A 165 -26.55 14.38 17.08
N ASN A 166 -25.38 14.65 16.48
CA ASN A 166 -24.09 14.18 16.97
C ASN A 166 -23.27 15.29 17.64
N LYS A 167 -23.83 16.49 17.84
CA LYS A 167 -23.10 17.61 18.42
C LYS A 167 -22.62 17.26 19.84
N GLY A 168 -21.31 17.31 20.06
CA GLY A 168 -20.69 16.97 21.35
C GLY A 168 -20.60 15.48 21.65
N VAL A 169 -21.10 14.61 20.78
CA VAL A 169 -20.96 13.15 20.89
C VAL A 169 -19.63 12.73 20.27
N THR A 170 -18.94 11.78 20.91
CA THR A 170 -17.74 11.17 20.32
C THR A 170 -18.12 10.36 19.09
N THR A 171 -17.64 10.81 17.94
CA THR A 171 -17.85 10.20 16.61
C THR A 171 -16.62 9.47 16.10
N GLY A 172 -15.58 9.39 16.92
CA GLY A 172 -14.33 8.75 16.57
C GLY A 172 -13.17 9.19 17.45
N TRP A 173 -11.97 8.96 16.95
CA TRP A 173 -10.71 9.39 17.54
C TRP A 173 -9.86 10.07 16.47
N GLU A 174 -9.08 11.06 16.86
CA GLU A 174 -8.11 11.73 15.99
C GLU A 174 -6.83 12.02 16.77
N THR A 175 -5.72 12.21 16.07
CA THR A 175 -4.44 12.55 16.70
C THR A 175 -4.08 14.01 16.50
N ASN A 176 -3.09 14.46 17.28
CA ASN A 176 -2.26 15.60 16.85
C ASN A 176 -1.52 15.27 15.54
N THR A 177 -0.80 16.26 15.01
CA THR A 177 0.07 16.06 13.85
C THR A 177 1.50 15.71 14.27
N LEU A 178 2.15 14.88 13.47
CA LEU A 178 3.58 14.56 13.54
C LEU A 178 4.16 14.73 12.13
N ASN A 179 5.06 15.70 11.94
CA ASN A 179 5.62 16.03 10.62
C ASN A 179 4.54 16.29 9.55
N GLY A 180 3.40 16.85 9.95
CA GLY A 180 2.23 17.06 9.09
C GLY A 180 1.31 15.84 8.93
N SER A 181 1.79 14.63 9.25
CA SER A 181 1.01 13.40 9.25
C SER A 181 0.07 13.32 10.45
N SER A 182 -1.03 12.57 10.32
CA SER A 182 -2.01 12.35 11.40
C SER A 182 -2.74 11.02 11.25
N MET A 183 -3.47 10.60 12.28
CA MET A 183 -4.32 9.43 12.24
C MET A 183 -5.73 9.75 12.70
N SER A 184 -6.69 8.97 12.20
CA SER A 184 -8.07 9.05 12.69
C SER A 184 -8.79 7.71 12.60
N ILE A 185 -9.79 7.56 13.46
CA ILE A 185 -10.76 6.48 13.45
C ILE A 185 -12.12 7.17 13.46
N SER A 186 -12.99 6.86 12.50
CA SER A 186 -14.37 7.39 12.51
C SER A 186 -15.35 6.26 12.75
N PHE A 187 -16.28 6.45 13.68
CA PHE A 187 -17.31 5.48 13.99
C PHE A 187 -18.36 5.52 12.89
N SER A 188 -18.32 4.49 12.04
CA SER A 188 -19.22 4.30 10.90
C SER A 188 -19.55 2.81 10.80
N MET A 189 -19.88 2.29 9.61
CA MET A 189 -20.11 0.85 9.42
C MET A 189 -18.93 -0.02 9.87
N SER A 190 -17.71 0.50 9.77
CA SER A 190 -16.51 -0.11 10.34
C SER A 190 -15.65 0.99 10.95
N SER A 191 -15.33 0.87 12.24
CA SER A 191 -14.34 1.73 12.89
C SER A 191 -12.97 1.37 12.33
N GLN A 192 -12.52 2.04 11.27
CA GLN A 192 -11.24 1.75 10.62
C GLN A 192 -10.20 2.83 10.95
N LEU A 193 -8.96 2.41 11.20
CA LEU A 193 -7.82 3.30 11.29
C LEU A 193 -7.46 3.83 9.90
N TRP A 194 -7.43 5.15 9.78
CA TRP A 194 -6.92 5.90 8.62
C TRP A 194 -5.70 6.69 9.04
N MET A 195 -4.65 6.61 8.24
CA MET A 195 -3.40 7.36 8.41
C MET A 195 -3.27 8.33 7.24
N ASP A 196 -3.16 9.62 7.55
CA ASP A 196 -2.86 10.68 6.60
C ASP A 196 -1.37 10.96 6.68
N ILE A 197 -0.63 10.62 5.63
CA ILE A 197 0.83 10.62 5.61
C ILE A 197 1.31 11.75 4.72
N VAL A 198 2.02 12.71 5.31
CA VAL A 198 2.74 13.76 4.57
C VAL A 198 4.15 13.26 4.30
N VAL A 199 4.52 13.15 3.02
CA VAL A 199 5.83 12.66 2.59
C VAL A 199 6.89 13.74 2.81
N THR A 200 7.76 13.53 3.79
CA THR A 200 8.93 14.38 4.04
C THR A 200 10.10 13.98 3.13
N GLU A 201 11.11 14.85 3.02
CA GLU A 201 12.34 14.52 2.28
C GLU A 201 13.04 13.28 2.84
N GLU A 202 13.04 13.10 4.16
CA GLU A 202 13.59 11.91 4.79
C GLU A 202 12.87 10.63 4.36
N MET A 203 11.53 10.69 4.23
CA MET A 203 10.72 9.55 3.85
C MET A 203 10.96 9.08 2.42
N LYS A 204 11.51 9.94 1.54
CA LYS A 204 11.84 9.56 0.16
C LYS A 204 12.91 8.47 0.08
N LYS A 205 13.72 8.26 1.13
CA LYS A 205 14.67 7.13 1.20
C LYS A 205 14.00 5.75 1.19
N PHE A 206 12.71 5.71 1.51
CA PHE A 206 11.90 4.49 1.48
C PHE A 206 11.27 4.20 0.11
N ILE A 207 11.48 5.08 -0.89
CA ILE A 207 11.10 4.78 -2.27
C ILE A 207 12.07 3.72 -2.80
N ILE A 208 11.53 2.56 -3.17
CA ILE A 208 12.28 1.46 -3.78
C ILE A 208 12.31 1.61 -5.30
N ALA A 209 11.21 2.07 -5.89
CA ALA A 209 11.09 2.22 -7.33
C ALA A 209 10.04 3.26 -7.71
N SER A 210 10.21 3.87 -8.88
CA SER A 210 9.23 4.77 -9.49
C SER A 210 9.07 4.46 -10.98
N CYS A 211 7.86 4.66 -11.51
CA CYS A 211 7.57 4.37 -12.92
C CYS A 211 6.50 5.31 -13.47
N ASN A 212 6.74 5.83 -14.68
CA ASN A 212 5.74 6.54 -15.46
C ASN A 212 5.13 5.60 -16.51
N VAL A 213 3.82 5.73 -16.70
CA VAL A 213 3.03 4.94 -17.64
C VAL A 213 2.13 5.88 -18.43
N ILE A 214 2.04 5.65 -19.74
CA ILE A 214 1.13 6.38 -20.62
C ILE A 214 -0.20 5.63 -20.66
N LYS A 215 -1.32 6.35 -20.55
CA LYS A 215 -2.67 5.79 -20.69
C LYS A 215 -2.87 5.20 -22.09
N GLY A 216 -3.71 4.18 -22.17
CA GLY A 216 -4.05 3.51 -23.41
C GLY A 216 -3.50 2.09 -23.46
N ARG A 217 -4.38 1.15 -23.17
CA ARG A 217 -4.18 -0.28 -23.36
C ARG A 217 -3.68 -0.57 -24.77
N LYS A 218 -2.58 -1.31 -24.85
CA LYS A 218 -1.92 -1.67 -26.11
C LYS A 218 -2.36 -3.03 -26.66
N LEU A 219 -2.78 -3.93 -25.77
CA LEU A 219 -3.15 -5.30 -26.07
C LEU A 219 -4.41 -5.68 -25.31
N ASN A 220 -5.28 -6.48 -25.92
CA ASN A 220 -6.28 -7.25 -25.18
C ASN A 220 -5.79 -8.69 -24.93
N TYR A 221 -6.55 -9.49 -24.18
CA TYR A 221 -6.15 -10.85 -23.83
C TYR A 221 -5.98 -11.78 -25.04
N ILE A 222 -6.75 -11.58 -26.11
CA ILE A 222 -6.63 -12.37 -27.35
C ILE A 222 -5.30 -12.04 -28.02
N GLN A 223 -5.00 -10.76 -28.22
CA GLN A 223 -3.74 -10.31 -28.82
C GLN A 223 -2.51 -10.69 -27.99
N LEU A 224 -2.63 -10.74 -26.66
CA LEU A 224 -1.57 -11.23 -25.79
C LEU A 224 -1.32 -12.73 -26.02
N PHE A 225 -2.39 -13.54 -26.04
CA PHE A 225 -2.30 -14.98 -26.26
C PHE A 225 -1.72 -15.32 -27.64
N ASP A 226 -2.17 -14.62 -28.69
CA ASP A 226 -1.71 -14.84 -30.06
C ASP A 226 -0.20 -14.55 -30.18
N ARG A 227 0.27 -13.44 -29.60
CA ARG A 227 1.71 -13.07 -29.62
C ARG A 227 2.61 -14.08 -28.92
N GLU A 228 2.21 -14.57 -27.74
CA GLU A 228 2.99 -15.59 -27.04
C GLU A 228 2.99 -16.93 -27.80
N SER A 229 1.87 -17.26 -28.46
CA SER A 229 1.73 -18.48 -29.26
C SER A 229 2.59 -18.45 -30.53
N GLU A 230 2.71 -17.30 -31.18
CA GLU A 230 3.58 -17.11 -32.35
C GLU A 230 5.07 -17.25 -32.03
N VAL A 231 5.50 -16.79 -30.85
CA VAL A 231 6.89 -16.95 -30.37
C VAL A 231 7.23 -18.42 -30.05
N SER A 232 6.22 -19.26 -29.85
CA SER A 232 6.36 -20.64 -29.37
C SER A 232 6.45 -21.70 -30.48
N LEU A 233 6.26 -21.36 -31.76
CA LEU A 233 6.40 -22.30 -32.87
C LEU A 233 7.85 -22.34 -33.37
N PRO A 234 8.59 -23.46 -33.23
CA PRO A 234 9.84 -23.62 -33.95
C PRO A 234 9.55 -23.55 -35.44
N LEU A 235 10.37 -22.81 -36.19
CA LEU A 235 10.46 -22.91 -37.64
C LEU A 235 10.58 -24.40 -37.98
N ALA A 236 9.47 -25.01 -38.41
CA ALA A 236 9.52 -26.33 -39.03
C ALA A 236 10.42 -26.16 -40.25
N SER A 237 11.62 -26.73 -40.15
CA SER A 237 12.58 -26.81 -41.24
C SER A 237 11.92 -27.54 -42.40
N SER A 238 11.49 -26.79 -43.40
CA SER A 238 11.08 -27.34 -44.69
C SER A 238 12.33 -27.84 -45.41
N THR A 239 12.57 -29.15 -45.33
CA THR A 239 13.35 -29.92 -46.30
C THR A 239 12.62 -30.04 -47.62
#